data_AF-A0A7Y2JL85-F1
#
_entry.id   AF-A0A7Y2JL85-F1
#
_cell.length_a   1.000
_cell.length_b   1.000
_cell.length_c   1.000
_cell.angle_alpha   90.00
_cell.angle_beta   90.00
_cell.angle_gamma   90.00
#
_symmetry.space_group_name_H-M   'P 1'
#
loop_
_entity.id
_entity.type
_entity.pdbx_description
1 polymer ?
#
loop_
_entity_poly.entity_id
_entity_poly.type
_entity_poly.pdbx_seq_one_letter_code
_entity_poly.pdbx_strand_id
1 'polypeptide(L)'
;MSDYDKEDIESADSTELALDRTEWAEDRTILANERTFAGWMRTGMASLGMALGLKAVFGDFEPTWLAKAASSVFVLIAVLIFYAAARNSAKAQSRIESHITQPQSV
;
A
#
# COMPACT_ATOMS: atom_id res chain seq x y z
N MET A 1 -44.44 -27.92 0.88
CA MET A 1 -43.30 -26.98 0.94
C MET A 1 -43.88 -25.62 1.26
N SER A 2 -43.68 -25.15 2.48
CA SER A 2 -44.30 -23.91 2.99
C SER A 2 -43.76 -22.71 2.20
N ASP A 3 -44.57 -21.67 2.00
CA ASP A 3 -44.11 -20.41 1.40
C ASP A 3 -43.00 -19.77 2.27
N TYR A 4 -43.08 -20.01 3.58
CA TYR A 4 -42.08 -19.64 4.58
C TYR A 4 -40.68 -20.24 4.30
N ASP A 5 -40.60 -21.49 3.82
CA ASP A 5 -39.31 -22.14 3.54
C ASP A 5 -38.64 -21.56 2.29
N LYS A 6 -39.40 -20.94 1.37
CA LYS A 6 -38.84 -20.35 0.14
C LYS A 6 -38.27 -18.96 0.39
N GLU A 7 -38.96 -18.13 1.17
CA GLU A 7 -38.46 -16.79 1.52
C GLU A 7 -37.15 -16.86 2.34
N ASP A 8 -37.03 -17.83 3.26
CA ASP A 8 -35.81 -17.99 4.06
C ASP A 8 -34.61 -18.39 3.19
N ILE A 9 -34.79 -19.34 2.27
CA ILE A 9 -33.74 -19.80 1.35
C ILE A 9 -33.35 -18.67 0.37
N GLU A 10 -34.32 -17.91 -0.14
CA GLU A 10 -34.04 -16.77 -1.03
C GLU A 10 -33.33 -15.63 -0.30
N SER A 11 -33.68 -15.37 0.97
CA SER A 11 -32.99 -14.37 1.79
C SER A 11 -31.55 -14.78 2.12
N ALA A 12 -31.32 -16.06 2.40
CA ALA A 12 -30.00 -16.61 2.69
C ALA A 12 -29.08 -16.52 1.46
N ASP A 13 -29.56 -16.90 0.28
CA ASP A 13 -28.84 -16.79 -0.99
C ASP A 13 -28.52 -15.31 -1.32
N SER A 14 -29.49 -14.41 -1.11
CA SER A 14 -29.27 -12.97 -1.34
C SER A 14 -28.22 -12.36 -0.40
N THR A 15 -28.14 -12.86 0.84
CA THR A 15 -27.19 -12.41 1.86
C THR A 15 -25.79 -12.93 1.55
N GLU A 16 -25.66 -14.20 1.19
CA GLU A 16 -24.39 -14.80 0.75
C GLU A 16 -23.81 -14.06 -0.47
N LEU A 17 -24.65 -13.80 -1.48
CA LEU A 17 -24.26 -13.01 -2.65
C LEU A 17 -23.88 -11.56 -2.31
N ALA A 18 -24.41 -10.99 -1.23
CA ALA A 18 -24.03 -9.66 -0.76
C ALA A 18 -22.66 -9.68 -0.04
N LEU A 19 -22.36 -10.75 0.71
CA LEU A 19 -21.07 -10.96 1.35
C LEU A 19 -19.96 -11.16 0.33
N ASP A 20 -20.15 -12.05 -0.66
CA ASP A 20 -19.18 -12.31 -1.73
C ASP A 20 -18.83 -11.02 -2.49
N ARG A 21 -19.83 -10.18 -2.78
CA ARG A 21 -19.60 -8.88 -3.44
C ARG A 21 -18.77 -7.94 -2.58
N THR A 22 -18.97 -7.99 -1.25
CA THR A 22 -18.25 -7.17 -0.28
C THR A 22 -16.80 -7.63 -0.17
N GLU A 23 -16.55 -8.93 -0.06
CA GLU A 23 -15.20 -9.52 -0.04
C GLU A 23 -14.44 -9.18 -1.33
N TRP A 24 -15.08 -9.36 -2.50
CA TRP A 24 -14.45 -8.99 -3.77
C TRP A 24 -14.21 -7.48 -3.91
N ALA A 25 -14.98 -6.63 -3.23
CA ALA A 25 -14.75 -5.19 -3.19
C ALA A 25 -13.56 -4.84 -2.28
N GLU A 26 -13.38 -5.57 -1.18
CA GLU A 26 -12.24 -5.44 -0.27
C GLU A 26 -10.94 -5.85 -0.97
N ASP A 27 -10.89 -7.01 -1.61
CA ASP A 27 -9.72 -7.50 -2.35
C ASP A 27 -9.24 -6.50 -3.40
N ARG A 28 -10.17 -5.87 -4.14
CA ARG A 28 -9.83 -4.83 -5.12
C ARG A 28 -9.22 -3.59 -4.46
N THR A 29 -9.70 -3.22 -3.28
CA THR A 29 -9.17 -2.09 -2.51
C THR A 29 -7.75 -2.39 -2.02
N ILE A 30 -7.50 -3.61 -1.55
CA ILE A 30 -6.18 -4.08 -1.13
C ILE A 30 -5.21 -4.06 -2.32
N LEU A 31 -5.58 -4.67 -3.45
CA LEU A 31 -4.75 -4.73 -4.65
C LEU A 31 -4.42 -3.34 -5.21
N ALA A 32 -5.36 -2.39 -5.13
CA ALA A 32 -5.12 -0.99 -5.52
C ALA A 32 -4.09 -0.32 -4.61
N ASN A 33 -4.13 -0.60 -3.30
CA ASN A 33 -3.16 -0.09 -2.34
C ASN A 33 -1.77 -0.71 -2.57
N GLU A 34 -1.68 -2.01 -2.84
CA GLU A 34 -0.42 -2.69 -3.18
C GLU A 34 0.22 -2.09 -4.44
N ARG A 35 -0.58 -1.80 -5.47
CA ARG A 35 -0.11 -1.14 -6.69
C ARG A 35 0.45 0.25 -6.40
N THR A 36 -0.22 0.99 -5.53
CA THR A 36 0.25 2.30 -5.07
C THR A 36 1.58 2.13 -4.34
N PHE A 37 1.65 1.25 -3.36
CA PHE A 37 2.90 0.95 -2.63
C PHE A 37 4.05 0.57 -3.57
N ALA A 38 3.83 -0.32 -4.54
CA ALA A 38 4.82 -0.70 -5.54
C ALA A 38 5.28 0.50 -6.39
N GLY A 39 4.36 1.41 -6.74
CA GLY A 39 4.69 2.66 -7.42
C GLY A 39 5.60 3.58 -6.60
N TRP A 40 5.35 3.70 -5.30
CA TRP A 40 6.19 4.46 -4.37
C TRP A 40 7.56 3.80 -4.20
N MET A 41 7.63 2.47 -4.10
CA MET A 41 8.90 1.74 -4.04
C MET A 41 9.75 1.95 -5.29
N ARG A 42 9.14 1.93 -6.49
CA ARG A 42 9.84 2.19 -7.76
C ARG A 42 10.47 3.57 -7.80
N THR A 43 9.70 4.60 -7.45
CA THR A 43 10.21 5.98 -7.48
C THR A 43 11.28 6.21 -6.42
N GLY A 44 11.11 5.67 -5.21
CA GLY A 44 12.13 5.71 -4.15
C GLY A 44 13.45 5.04 -4.56
N MET A 45 13.39 3.85 -5.18
CA MET A 45 14.58 3.16 -5.70
C MET A 45 15.25 3.94 -6.84
N ALA A 46 14.48 4.54 -7.74
CA ALA A 46 15.03 5.38 -8.81
C ALA A 46 15.78 6.61 -8.26
N SER A 47 15.21 7.28 -7.24
CA SER A 47 15.86 8.40 -6.54
C SER A 47 17.15 7.95 -5.84
N LEU A 48 17.15 6.78 -5.20
CA LEU A 48 18.35 6.23 -4.56
C LEU A 48 19.45 5.90 -5.59
N GLY A 49 19.08 5.26 -6.71
CA GLY A 49 20.01 4.98 -7.81
C GLY A 49 20.61 6.26 -8.39
N MET A 50 19.81 7.32 -8.56
CA MET A 50 20.28 8.63 -9.01
C MET A 50 21.25 9.27 -8.01
N ALA A 51 20.98 9.19 -6.70
CA ALA A 51 21.90 9.67 -5.68
C ALA A 51 23.28 8.98 -5.75
N LEU A 52 23.28 7.65 -5.90
CA LEU A 52 24.50 6.86 -6.04
C LEU A 52 25.23 7.18 -7.34
N GLY A 53 24.50 7.32 -8.46
CA GLY A 53 25.06 7.70 -9.76
C GLY A 53 25.71 9.08 -9.73
N LEU A 54 25.06 10.08 -9.13
CA LEU A 54 25.63 11.43 -8.96
C LEU A 54 26.88 11.41 -8.09
N LYS A 55 26.87 10.65 -6.99
CA LYS A 55 28.04 10.50 -6.12
C LYS A 55 29.21 9.81 -6.86
N ALA A 56 28.93 8.83 -7.71
CA ALA A 56 29.94 8.13 -8.49
C ALA A 56 30.52 9.00 -9.62
N VAL A 57 29.68 9.74 -10.35
CA VAL A 57 30.10 10.60 -11.47
C VAL A 57 30.88 11.82 -10.98
N PHE A 58 30.47 12.43 -9.87
CA PHE A 58 31.08 13.67 -9.35
C PHE A 58 31.98 13.45 -8.13
N GLY A 59 32.32 12.20 -7.81
CA GLY A 59 33.15 11.86 -6.64
C GLY A 59 34.54 12.50 -6.66
N ASP A 60 35.13 12.62 -7.85
CA ASP A 60 36.48 13.17 -8.06
C ASP A 60 36.48 14.64 -8.55
N PHE A 61 35.30 15.29 -8.62
CA PHE A 61 35.18 16.67 -9.05
C PHE A 61 35.54 17.65 -7.91
N GLU A 62 36.49 18.57 -8.15
CA GLU A 62 36.67 19.75 -7.32
C GLU A 62 35.65 20.83 -7.78
N PRO A 63 34.82 21.41 -6.88
CA PRO A 63 34.77 21.22 -5.44
C PRO A 63 33.82 20.10 -4.98
N THR A 64 34.33 19.19 -4.15
CA THR A 64 33.67 17.94 -3.73
C THR A 64 32.41 18.15 -2.86
N TRP A 65 32.19 19.35 -2.33
CA TRP A 65 31.01 19.67 -1.51
C TRP A 65 29.73 19.73 -2.34
N LEU A 66 29.80 20.12 -3.62
CA LEU A 66 28.62 20.25 -4.48
C LEU A 66 28.02 18.88 -4.80
N ALA A 67 28.87 17.89 -5.08
CA ALA A 67 28.47 16.50 -5.30
C ALA A 67 27.84 15.89 -4.04
N LYS A 68 28.42 16.16 -2.86
CA LYS A 68 27.84 15.75 -1.57
C LYS A 68 26.49 16.41 -1.30
N ALA A 69 26.35 17.71 -1.56
CA ALA A 69 25.10 18.44 -1.36
C ALA A 69 24.00 17.90 -2.30
N ALA A 70 24.29 17.78 -3.60
CA ALA A 70 23.34 17.28 -4.58
C ALA A 70 22.89 15.84 -4.27
N SER A 71 23.83 14.93 -3.98
CA SER A 71 23.48 13.54 -3.62
C SER A 71 22.68 13.45 -2.32
N SER A 72 22.98 14.29 -1.32
CA SER A 72 22.24 14.30 -0.05
C SER A 72 20.77 14.67 -0.23
N VAL A 73 20.44 15.57 -1.14
CA VAL A 73 19.05 15.96 -1.44
C VAL A 73 18.26 14.76 -1.99
N PHE A 74 18.83 14.01 -2.93
CA PHE A 74 18.18 12.82 -3.50
C PHE A 74 18.01 11.71 -2.46
N VAL A 75 18.99 11.50 -1.58
CA VAL A 75 18.87 10.56 -0.46
C VAL A 75 17.74 10.98 0.48
N LEU A 76 17.65 12.27 0.82
CA LEU A 76 16.63 12.79 1.71
C LEU A 76 15.22 12.63 1.11
N ILE A 77 15.06 12.89 -0.20
CA ILE A 77 13.82 12.61 -0.93
C ILE A 77 13.46 11.11 -0.88
N ALA A 78 14.43 10.22 -1.11
CA ALA A 78 14.18 8.77 -1.03
C ALA A 78 13.71 8.34 0.38
N VAL A 79 14.33 8.87 1.43
CA VAL A 79 13.92 8.63 2.82
C VAL A 79 12.49 9.12 3.07
N LEU A 80 12.12 10.30 2.57
CA LEU A 80 10.76 10.83 2.71
C LEU A 80 9.72 9.96 2.00
N ILE A 81 10.04 9.47 0.79
CA ILE A 81 9.17 8.57 0.03
C ILE A 81 8.96 7.25 0.80
N PHE A 82 10.04 6.63 1.28
CA PHE A 82 9.95 5.39 2.05
C PHE A 82 9.21 5.58 3.37
N TYR A 83 9.44 6.70 4.07
CA TYR A 83 8.72 7.02 5.30
C TYR A 83 7.21 7.19 5.04
N ALA A 84 6.83 7.92 4.00
CA ALA A 84 5.44 8.11 3.61
C ALA A 84 4.77 6.79 3.22
N ALA A 85 5.45 5.94 2.44
CA ALA A 85 4.97 4.62 2.06
C ALA A 85 4.77 3.72 3.29
N ALA A 86 5.76 3.66 4.19
CA ALA A 86 5.68 2.86 5.42
C ALA A 86 4.53 3.32 6.32
N ARG A 87 4.38 4.63 6.52
CA ARG A 87 3.29 5.20 7.34
C ARG A 87 1.92 4.94 6.71
N ASN A 88 1.81 5.03 5.39
CA ASN A 88 0.56 4.74 4.68
C ASN A 88 0.18 3.26 4.79
N SER A 89 1.14 2.35 4.58
CA SER A 89 0.91 0.91 4.70
C SER A 89 0.59 0.49 6.14
N ALA A 90 1.29 1.05 7.14
CA ALA A 90 0.99 0.77 8.55
C ALA A 90 -0.41 1.23 8.95
N LYS A 91 -0.85 2.41 8.49
CA LYS A 91 -2.22 2.89 8.69
C LYS A 91 -3.25 2.01 7.99
N ALA A 92 -2.97 1.57 6.77
CA ALA A 92 -3.86 0.69 6.02
C ALA A 92 -4.03 -0.67 6.71
N GLN A 93 -2.96 -1.30 7.18
CA GLN A 93 -3.04 -2.58 7.89
C GLN A 93 -3.78 -2.48 9.24
N SER A 94 -3.53 -1.43 10.03
CA SER A 94 -4.21 -1.24 11.33
C SER A 94 -5.73 -1.12 11.22
N ARG A 95 -6.26 -0.73 10.06
CA ARG A 95 -7.70 -0.60 9.83
C ARG A 95 -8.36 -1.94 9.50
N ILE A 96 -7.66 -2.84 8.83
CA ILE A 96 -8.18 -4.16 8.42
C ILE A 96 -8.20 -5.11 9.63
N GLU A 97 -7.15 -5.12 10.46
CA GLU A 97 -7.06 -5.97 11.66
C GLU A 97 -8.20 -5.72 12.67
N SER A 98 -8.73 -4.49 12.72
CA SER A 98 -9.87 -4.13 13.57
C SER A 98 -11.24 -4.66 13.10
N HIS A 99 -11.39 -4.97 11.80
CA HIS A 99 -12.64 -5.49 11.25
C HIS A 99 -12.70 -7.03 11.26
N ILE A 100 -11.54 -7.70 11.24
CA ILE A 100 -11.45 -9.17 11.22
C ILE A 100 -11.59 -9.78 12.63
N THR A 101 -11.41 -8.99 13.70
CA THR A 101 -11.37 -9.49 15.10
C THR A 101 -12.67 -9.36 15.89
N GLN A 102 -13.83 -9.14 15.24
CA GLN A 102 -15.12 -9.34 15.92
C GLN A 102 -15.56 -10.80 15.76
N PRO A 103 -15.39 -11.68 16.80
CA PRO A 103 -16.04 -12.97 16.78
C PRO A 103 -17.54 -12.72 16.69
N GLN A 104 -18.18 -13.19 15.62
CA GLN A 104 -19.63 -13.29 15.57
C GLN A 104 -20.03 -14.23 16.72
N SER A 105 -20.50 -13.65 17.82
CA SER A 105 -21.14 -14.39 18.89
C SER A 105 -22.50 -14.86 18.36
N VAL A 106 -22.52 -16.09 17.85
CA VAL A 106 -23.74 -16.92 17.75
C VAL A 106 -24.11 -17.46 19.12
#